data_AF-A0A3M6TUB6-F1
#
_entry.id   AF-A0A3M6TUB6-F1
#
_cell.length_a   1.000
_cell.length_b   1.000
_cell.length_c   1.000
_cell.angle_alpha   90.00
_cell.angle_beta   90.00
_cell.angle_gamma   90.00
#
_symmetry.space_group_name_H-M   'P 1'
#
loop_
_entity.id
_entity.type
_entity.pdbx_description
1 polymer ?
#
loop_
_entity_poly.entity_id
_entity_poly.type
_entity_poly.pdbx_seq_one_letter_code
_entity_poly.pdbx_strand_id
1 'polypeptide(L)'
;EIRCNCVLNMADMVDRETGGYEAEFLIPVPEEYECPICQLAFRDPVQIEDCGHRFCQSCLQELKRRQGSPCLCPLDRKPISSSKIFVDKAAKRAVLSLGVKCANWKRKCDWTGDLIYVEEHMKNCAYEDVHCTNVECNELMPRRTLQYHLVSKCRWRVVSCQFCSEMYTYKDSKIHMKVCKRIPLECVNKCGTKEIPREEMSFHLTECPLAIHPCPYQDIGCVFKGKRDILEDHSKTAVHTHLSLALLKIRENESRSTCTNGVFIWKISNYKQQYEQAVASPEDLAIFSPPFYSCQYGYKLRLKAYLQGRDRGKSTHLSLYIIIMKGDYDALLEWPFKQKITFYLIDQGEQKAHRTHQLSPNRSLPNIKVVFNRPTMKENLGIGNPCFVPHEMLESGDFIKDDAIFIKAVVEPSKATT
;
A
#
# COMPACT_ATOMS: atom_id res chain seq x y z
N GLU A 1 28.43 -20.62 32.73
CA GLU A 1 28.65 -21.88 32.00
C GLU A 1 27.60 -22.03 30.91
N ILE A 2 27.96 -21.76 29.65
CA ILE A 2 27.12 -22.08 28.49
C ILE A 2 28.06 -22.77 27.49
N ARG A 3 28.08 -24.10 27.52
CA ARG A 3 28.81 -24.91 26.54
C ARG A 3 28.00 -24.90 25.24
N CYS A 4 28.50 -24.16 24.26
CA CYS A 4 28.08 -24.23 22.88
C CYS A 4 28.52 -25.59 22.32
N ASN A 5 27.57 -26.53 22.15
CA ASN A 5 27.80 -27.75 21.40
C ASN A 5 27.74 -27.40 19.90
N CYS A 6 28.87 -27.01 19.33
CA CYS A 6 29.05 -27.07 17.89
C CYS A 6 29.02 -28.54 17.49
N VAL A 7 27.93 -28.94 16.85
CA VAL A 7 27.82 -30.22 16.13
C VAL A 7 28.78 -30.11 14.95
N LEU A 8 29.94 -30.78 15.07
CA LEU A 8 30.88 -30.92 13.97
C LEU A 8 30.19 -31.68 12.82
N ASN A 9 30.34 -31.18 11.60
CA ASN A 9 29.76 -31.76 10.40
C ASN A 9 30.34 -33.16 10.17
N MET A 10 29.50 -34.15 9.84
CA MET A 10 29.92 -35.55 9.63
C MET A 10 30.80 -35.78 8.39
N ALA A 11 30.96 -34.77 7.51
CA ALA A 11 31.98 -34.79 6.46
C ALA A 11 33.41 -34.86 7.03
N ASP A 12 33.62 -34.45 8.28
CA ASP A 12 34.95 -34.41 8.91
C ASP A 12 35.50 -35.79 9.34
N MET A 13 34.69 -36.86 9.32
CA MET A 13 35.17 -38.19 9.72
C MET A 13 35.83 -38.97 8.57
N VAL A 14 35.52 -38.62 7.31
CA VAL A 14 36.16 -39.21 6.13
C VAL A 14 37.29 -38.32 5.61
N ASP A 15 37.32 -37.05 6.04
CA ASP A 15 38.24 -36.01 5.56
C ASP A 15 39.23 -35.49 6.61
N ARG A 16 39.73 -36.39 7.48
CA ARG A 16 41.07 -36.18 8.01
C ARG A 16 42.06 -36.58 6.92
N GLU A 17 42.47 -35.60 6.11
CA GLU A 17 43.60 -35.74 5.16
C GLU A 17 44.93 -36.16 5.85
N THR A 18 44.93 -36.27 7.19
CA THR A 18 46.08 -36.63 8.00
C THR A 18 45.81 -37.89 8.82
N GLY A 19 46.70 -38.88 8.72
CA GLY A 19 46.62 -40.13 9.48
C GLY A 19 46.36 -41.33 8.59
N GLY A 20 45.88 -42.43 9.17
CA GLY A 20 45.42 -43.62 8.46
C GLY A 20 43.93 -43.55 8.11
N TYR A 21 43.34 -44.68 7.72
CA TYR A 21 41.90 -44.78 7.49
C TYR A 21 41.15 -45.02 8.82
N GLU A 22 40.32 -44.04 9.22
CA GLU A 22 39.35 -44.17 10.32
C GLU A 22 38.06 -44.84 9.79
N ALA A 23 38.06 -46.17 9.67
CA ALA A 23 36.92 -46.95 9.16
C ALA A 23 36.59 -48.14 10.08
N GLU A 24 35.34 -48.59 10.03
CA GLU A 24 34.87 -49.79 10.76
C GLU A 24 35.13 -51.03 9.90
N PHE A 25 36.28 -51.67 10.08
CA PHE A 25 36.67 -52.87 9.34
C PHE A 25 35.85 -54.10 9.73
N LEU A 26 35.57 -54.99 8.77
CA LEU A 26 34.83 -56.24 9.01
C LEU A 26 35.62 -57.25 9.85
N ILE A 27 36.93 -57.23 9.68
CA ILE A 27 37.91 -57.99 10.44
C ILE A 27 38.95 -57.03 11.03
N PRO A 28 39.60 -57.38 12.15
CA PRO A 28 40.72 -56.60 12.66
C PRO A 28 41.77 -56.37 11.57
N VAL A 29 42.25 -55.13 11.45
CA VAL A 29 43.30 -54.78 10.48
C VAL A 29 44.57 -55.58 10.84
N PRO A 30 45.16 -56.32 9.90
CA PRO A 30 46.43 -57.00 10.16
C PRO A 30 47.51 -56.00 10.57
N GLU A 31 48.31 -56.35 11.59
CA GLU A 31 49.38 -55.48 12.13
C GLU A 31 50.36 -54.99 11.04
N GLU A 32 50.60 -55.80 10.01
CA GLU A 32 51.45 -55.46 8.85
C GLU A 32 50.91 -54.31 7.97
N TYR A 33 49.63 -53.95 8.15
CA TYR A 33 48.93 -52.87 7.47
C TYR A 33 48.59 -51.70 8.40
N GLU A 34 49.06 -51.73 9.63
CA GLU A 34 48.83 -50.68 10.62
C GLU A 34 50.01 -49.71 10.70
N CYS A 35 49.70 -48.42 10.74
CA CYS A 35 50.69 -47.38 10.87
C CYS A 35 51.19 -47.25 12.32
N PRO A 36 52.50 -47.40 12.60
CA PRO A 36 53.02 -47.31 13.97
C PRO A 36 52.87 -45.94 14.63
N ILE A 37 52.57 -44.88 13.86
CA ILE A 37 52.42 -43.52 14.37
C ILE A 37 50.95 -43.23 14.75
N CYS A 38 50.00 -43.52 13.86
CA CYS A 38 48.59 -43.22 14.10
C CYS A 38 47.75 -44.42 14.57
N GLN A 39 48.31 -45.64 14.56
CA GLN A 39 47.64 -46.88 14.98
C GLN A 39 46.34 -47.13 14.19
N LEU A 40 46.39 -46.87 12.88
CA LEU A 40 45.28 -47.03 11.94
C LEU A 40 45.80 -47.69 10.66
N ALA A 41 44.90 -48.28 9.88
CA ALA A 41 45.23 -48.84 8.56
C ALA A 41 45.90 -47.79 7.67
N PHE A 42 46.96 -48.16 6.94
CA PHE A 42 47.73 -47.20 6.15
C PHE A 42 46.90 -46.42 5.13
N ARG A 43 46.94 -45.09 5.21
CA ARG A 43 46.52 -44.18 4.12
C ARG A 43 47.76 -43.69 3.41
N ASP A 44 47.79 -43.87 2.09
CA ASP A 44 48.94 -43.56 1.23
C ASP A 44 50.28 -44.02 1.86
N PRO A 45 50.46 -45.34 2.05
CA PRO A 45 51.65 -45.88 2.72
C PRO A 45 52.93 -45.52 1.96
N VAL A 46 53.94 -45.10 2.72
CA VAL A 46 55.31 -44.91 2.26
C VAL A 46 56.23 -45.84 3.05
N GLN A 47 57.23 -46.39 2.37
CA GLN A 47 58.23 -47.28 2.95
C GLN A 47 59.61 -46.62 2.88
N ILE A 48 60.38 -46.77 3.95
CA ILE A 48 61.77 -46.30 4.04
C ILE A 48 62.69 -47.41 3.54
N GLU A 49 63.50 -47.14 2.52
CA GLU A 49 64.37 -48.15 1.89
C GLU A 49 65.41 -48.74 2.87
N ASP A 50 66.02 -47.89 3.70
CA ASP A 50 67.12 -48.29 4.60
C ASP A 50 66.69 -49.18 5.79
N CYS A 51 65.42 -49.14 6.19
CA CYS A 51 64.91 -49.92 7.32
C CYS A 51 63.67 -50.77 7.03
N GLY A 52 63.03 -50.60 5.88
CA GLY A 52 61.85 -51.35 5.48
C GLY A 52 60.55 -50.98 6.20
N HIS A 53 60.58 -50.06 7.18
CA HIS A 53 59.39 -49.66 7.93
C HIS A 53 58.42 -48.79 7.10
N ARG A 54 57.11 -49.03 7.30
CA ARG A 54 56.02 -48.36 6.60
C ARG A 54 55.30 -47.36 7.51
N PHE A 55 54.86 -46.25 6.94
CA PHE A 55 54.10 -45.20 7.61
C PHE A 55 53.05 -44.62 6.66
N CYS A 56 51.97 -44.02 7.17
CA CYS A 56 51.14 -43.13 6.34
C CYS A 56 52.00 -41.95 5.88
N GLN A 57 51.84 -41.51 4.63
CA GLN A 57 52.60 -40.38 4.08
C GLN A 57 52.52 -39.14 4.97
N SER A 58 51.31 -38.75 5.39
CA SER A 58 51.08 -37.59 6.26
C SER A 58 51.73 -37.76 7.65
N CYS A 59 51.72 -38.97 8.22
CA CYS A 59 52.33 -39.26 9.51
C CYS A 59 53.86 -39.12 9.47
N LEU A 60 54.49 -39.63 8.41
CA LEU A 60 55.93 -39.50 8.23
C LEU A 60 56.35 -38.06 7.96
N GLN A 61 55.57 -37.32 7.17
CA GLN A 61 55.80 -35.88 6.94
C GLN A 61 55.73 -35.09 8.24
N GLU A 62 54.72 -35.34 9.06
CA GLU A 62 54.56 -34.69 10.36
C GLU A 62 55.70 -35.05 11.32
N LEU A 63 56.15 -36.31 11.33
CA LEU A 63 57.31 -36.74 12.12
C LEU A 63 58.59 -36.00 11.72
N LYS A 64 58.85 -35.90 10.42
CA LYS A 64 59.99 -35.14 9.88
C LYS A 64 59.93 -33.67 10.25
N ARG A 65 58.74 -33.06 10.17
CA ARG A 65 58.51 -31.67 10.55
C ARG A 65 58.83 -31.42 12.02
N ARG A 66 58.48 -32.37 12.92
CA ARG A 66 58.73 -32.27 14.36
C ARG A 66 60.18 -32.52 14.76
N GLN A 67 60.84 -33.52 14.16
CA GLN A 67 62.22 -33.88 14.54
C GLN A 67 63.30 -33.04 13.85
N GLY A 68 63.01 -32.44 12.69
CA GLY A 68 64.01 -31.71 11.91
C GLY A 68 65.02 -32.65 11.23
N SER A 69 66.27 -32.19 11.06
CA SER A 69 67.35 -32.99 10.45
C SER A 69 68.50 -33.21 11.44
N PRO A 70 68.93 -34.46 11.69
CA PRO A 70 68.45 -35.71 11.09
C PRO A 70 67.14 -36.21 11.72
N CYS A 71 66.19 -36.64 10.89
CA CYS A 71 64.98 -37.34 11.35
C CYS A 71 65.30 -38.84 11.50
N LEU A 72 64.92 -39.43 12.63
CA LEU A 72 65.16 -40.83 12.95
C LEU A 72 63.86 -41.65 12.88
N CYS A 73 63.95 -42.88 12.38
CA CYS A 73 62.83 -43.80 12.36
C CYS A 73 62.37 -44.11 13.80
N PRO A 74 61.07 -44.03 14.11
CA PRO A 74 60.58 -44.22 15.48
C PRO A 74 60.70 -45.68 15.96
N LEU A 75 60.89 -46.64 15.04
CA LEU A 75 60.95 -48.06 15.35
C LEU A 75 62.38 -48.56 15.60
N ASP A 76 63.35 -48.18 14.77
CA ASP A 76 64.74 -48.68 14.85
C ASP A 76 65.80 -47.57 14.99
N ARG A 77 65.38 -46.30 15.08
CA ARG A 77 66.21 -45.11 15.24
C ARG A 77 67.24 -44.89 14.12
N LYS A 78 67.09 -45.54 12.95
CA LYS A 78 67.96 -45.28 11.80
C LYS A 78 67.64 -43.92 11.15
N PRO A 79 68.64 -43.18 10.63
CA PRO A 79 68.41 -41.92 9.93
C PRO A 79 67.54 -42.08 8.68
N ILE A 80 66.57 -41.18 8.51
CA ILE A 80 65.63 -41.20 7.38
C ILE A 80 66.11 -40.20 6.32
N SER A 81 66.56 -40.69 5.17
CA SER A 81 66.81 -39.84 4.00
C SER A 81 65.54 -39.60 3.20
N SER A 82 65.24 -38.34 2.84
CA SER A 82 64.10 -38.00 2.00
C SER A 82 64.18 -38.58 0.58
N SER A 83 65.38 -38.86 0.07
CA SER A 83 65.57 -39.49 -1.25
C SER A 83 65.31 -41.01 -1.26
N LYS A 84 65.22 -41.63 -0.08
CA LYS A 84 65.08 -43.08 0.11
C LYS A 84 63.70 -43.48 0.66
N ILE A 85 62.68 -42.71 0.30
CA ILE A 85 61.30 -42.97 0.66
C ILE A 85 60.51 -43.15 -0.62
N PHE A 86 59.81 -44.26 -0.72
CA PHE A 86 58.97 -44.57 -1.86
C PHE A 86 57.55 -44.91 -1.42
N VAL A 87 56.59 -44.68 -2.32
CA VAL A 87 55.19 -45.05 -2.09
C VAL A 87 55.06 -46.57 -2.22
N ASP A 88 54.53 -47.21 -1.18
CA ASP A 88 54.28 -48.65 -1.17
C ASP A 88 52.95 -48.96 -1.86
N LYS A 89 53.01 -49.13 -3.18
CA LYS A 89 51.83 -49.45 -4.01
C LYS A 89 51.23 -50.83 -3.69
N ALA A 90 52.00 -51.75 -3.10
CA ALA A 90 51.51 -53.07 -2.75
C ALA A 90 50.68 -53.01 -1.47
N ALA A 91 51.24 -52.39 -0.41
CA ALA A 91 50.52 -52.13 0.83
C ALA A 91 49.26 -51.27 0.58
N LYS A 92 49.35 -50.24 -0.27
CA LYS A 92 48.19 -49.41 -0.62
C LYS A 92 47.04 -50.24 -1.21
N ARG A 93 47.35 -51.15 -2.16
CA ARG A 93 46.33 -52.02 -2.76
C ARG A 93 45.75 -53.00 -1.76
N ALA A 94 46.58 -53.58 -0.89
CA ALA A 94 46.14 -54.50 0.15
C ALA A 94 45.17 -53.81 1.13
N VAL A 95 45.54 -52.63 1.65
CA VAL A 95 44.67 -51.85 2.56
C VAL A 95 43.36 -51.44 1.89
N LEU A 96 43.41 -50.98 0.65
CA LEU A 96 42.21 -50.59 -0.11
C LEU A 96 41.26 -51.76 -0.41
N SER A 97 41.76 -53.00 -0.36
CA SER A 97 40.97 -54.23 -0.55
C SER A 97 40.41 -54.80 0.77
N LEU A 98 40.67 -54.14 1.91
CA LEU A 98 40.09 -54.56 3.19
C LEU A 98 38.60 -54.24 3.22
N GLY A 99 37.80 -55.23 3.62
CA GLY A 99 36.36 -55.07 3.76
C GLY A 99 35.97 -54.18 4.95
N VAL A 100 35.10 -53.22 4.72
CA VAL A 100 34.62 -52.25 5.71
C VAL A 100 33.10 -52.14 5.72
N LYS A 101 32.56 -51.61 6.82
CA LYS A 101 31.17 -51.20 6.94
C LYS A 101 31.01 -49.73 6.55
N CYS A 102 29.86 -49.38 6.01
CA CYS A 102 29.47 -47.99 5.84
C CYS A 102 29.58 -47.22 7.18
N ALA A 103 30.07 -45.96 7.17
CA ALA A 103 30.04 -45.09 8.35
C ALA A 103 28.61 -44.92 8.94
N ASN A 104 27.59 -44.97 8.08
CA ASN A 104 26.19 -44.95 8.47
C ASN A 104 25.63 -46.32 8.92
N TRP A 105 26.45 -47.34 9.20
CA TRP A 105 25.95 -48.65 9.63
C TRP A 105 25.14 -48.57 10.93
N LYS A 106 25.52 -47.68 11.86
CA LYS A 106 24.75 -47.39 13.09
C LYS A 106 23.34 -46.85 12.79
N ARG A 107 23.15 -46.25 11.61
CA ARG A 107 21.86 -45.78 11.08
C ARG A 107 21.14 -46.83 10.23
N LYS A 108 21.61 -48.09 10.26
CA LYS A 108 21.11 -49.25 9.53
C LYS A 108 21.44 -49.28 8.03
N CYS A 109 22.51 -48.60 7.61
CA CYS A 109 23.11 -48.93 6.31
C CYS A 109 23.77 -50.32 6.41
N ASP A 110 23.33 -51.24 5.57
CA ASP A 110 23.82 -52.63 5.50
C ASP A 110 24.96 -52.81 4.49
N TRP A 111 25.35 -51.73 3.79
CA TRP A 111 26.44 -51.80 2.82
C TRP A 111 27.77 -52.15 3.49
N THR A 112 28.40 -53.16 2.90
CA THR A 112 29.75 -53.60 3.19
C THR A 112 30.48 -53.81 1.87
N GLY A 113 31.76 -53.47 1.81
CA GLY A 113 32.58 -53.65 0.62
C GLY A 113 34.02 -53.26 0.86
N ASP A 114 34.84 -53.34 -0.17
CA ASP A 114 36.25 -52.97 -0.08
C ASP A 114 36.37 -51.46 0.18
N LEU A 115 37.37 -51.08 0.99
CA LEU A 115 37.64 -49.70 1.38
C LEU A 115 37.72 -48.74 0.18
N ILE A 116 38.20 -49.21 -0.97
CA ILE A 116 38.25 -48.44 -2.22
C ILE A 116 36.89 -47.93 -2.71
N TYR A 117 35.80 -48.65 -2.43
CA TYR A 117 34.45 -48.31 -2.92
C TYR A 117 33.64 -47.47 -1.94
N VAL A 118 34.18 -47.16 -0.75
CA VAL A 118 33.46 -46.38 0.28
C VAL A 118 33.06 -45.01 -0.24
N GLU A 119 33.96 -44.30 -0.91
CA GLU A 119 33.69 -42.94 -1.39
C GLU A 119 32.55 -42.92 -2.43
N GLU A 120 32.54 -43.91 -3.33
CA GLU A 120 31.47 -44.08 -4.32
C GLU A 120 30.14 -44.43 -3.65
N HIS A 121 30.17 -45.32 -2.65
CA HIS A 121 29.00 -45.64 -1.86
C HIS A 121 28.42 -44.40 -1.14
N MET A 122 29.26 -43.59 -0.48
CA MET A 122 28.80 -42.41 0.27
C MET A 122 28.05 -41.39 -0.59
N LYS A 123 28.46 -41.22 -1.85
CA LYS A 123 27.76 -40.35 -2.82
C LYS A 123 26.29 -40.74 -3.01
N ASN A 124 25.98 -42.04 -2.88
CA ASN A 124 24.64 -42.60 -3.12
C ASN A 124 23.98 -43.21 -1.88
N CYS A 125 24.65 -43.16 -0.72
CA CYS A 125 24.17 -43.82 0.49
C CYS A 125 22.80 -43.28 0.90
N ALA A 126 21.82 -44.18 0.99
CA ALA A 126 20.43 -43.86 1.32
C ALA A 126 20.26 -43.28 2.75
N TYR A 127 21.24 -43.54 3.61
CA TYR A 127 21.27 -43.13 5.02
C TYR A 127 22.15 -41.90 5.28
N GLU A 128 22.85 -41.41 4.27
CA GLU A 128 23.62 -40.17 4.34
C GLU A 128 22.66 -38.98 4.48
N ASP A 129 23.00 -38.04 5.36
CA ASP A 129 22.21 -36.82 5.50
C ASP A 129 22.55 -35.85 4.38
N VAL A 130 21.51 -35.35 3.72
CA VAL A 130 21.61 -34.37 2.65
C VAL A 130 20.71 -33.20 2.95
N HIS A 131 21.12 -32.03 2.47
CA HIS A 131 20.27 -30.85 2.50
C HIS A 131 19.11 -30.98 1.50
N CYS A 132 17.99 -30.36 1.84
CA CYS A 132 16.91 -30.17 0.89
C CYS A 132 17.39 -29.39 -0.35
N THR A 133 16.88 -29.74 -1.52
CA THR A 133 17.25 -29.09 -2.80
C THR A 133 16.54 -27.76 -3.02
N ASN A 134 15.57 -27.40 -2.18
CA ASN A 134 14.89 -26.10 -2.26
C ASN A 134 15.75 -25.03 -1.58
N VAL A 135 16.06 -23.95 -2.31
CA VAL A 135 17.01 -22.89 -1.91
C VAL A 135 16.76 -22.32 -0.51
N GLU A 136 15.49 -22.15 -0.13
CA GLU A 136 15.09 -21.57 1.15
C GLU A 136 14.92 -22.60 2.28
N CYS A 137 15.17 -23.89 2.00
CA CYS A 137 15.03 -24.99 2.95
C CYS A 137 16.39 -25.50 3.44
N ASN A 138 16.78 -25.11 4.65
CA ASN A 138 18.03 -25.55 5.27
C ASN A 138 17.89 -26.85 6.09
N GLU A 139 16.83 -27.63 5.89
CA GLU A 139 16.63 -28.89 6.63
C GLU A 139 17.57 -29.98 6.11
N LEU A 140 18.15 -30.74 7.05
CA LEU A 140 18.95 -31.94 6.82
C LEU A 140 18.10 -33.19 7.05
N MET A 141 18.26 -34.19 6.19
CA MET A 141 17.54 -35.46 6.30
C MET A 141 18.26 -36.59 5.55
N PRO A 142 17.97 -37.86 5.89
CA PRO A 142 18.48 -39.00 5.13
C PRO A 142 18.07 -38.93 3.67
N ARG A 143 18.99 -39.22 2.74
CA ARG A 143 18.76 -39.22 1.29
C ARG A 143 17.49 -39.98 0.89
N ARG A 144 17.22 -41.13 1.49
CA ARG A 144 16.00 -41.94 1.25
C ARG A 144 14.68 -41.21 1.55
N THR A 145 14.70 -40.24 2.48
CA THR A 145 13.52 -39.45 2.87
C THR A 145 13.37 -38.15 2.10
N LEU A 146 14.40 -37.74 1.35
CA LEU A 146 14.42 -36.47 0.62
C LEU A 146 13.22 -36.33 -0.32
N GLN A 147 12.89 -37.37 -1.10
CA GLN A 147 11.75 -37.31 -2.03
C GLN A 147 10.41 -37.11 -1.31
N TYR A 148 10.18 -37.82 -0.21
CA TYR A 148 8.98 -37.63 0.61
C TYR A 148 8.93 -36.22 1.21
N HIS A 149 10.07 -35.70 1.67
CA HIS A 149 10.15 -34.32 2.14
C HIS A 149 9.76 -33.34 1.03
N LEU A 150 10.37 -33.42 -0.16
CA LEU A 150 10.12 -32.52 -1.28
C LEU A 150 8.64 -32.48 -1.69
N VAL A 151 7.99 -33.64 -1.74
CA VAL A 151 6.60 -33.74 -2.22
C VAL A 151 5.58 -33.41 -1.13
N SER A 152 5.82 -33.81 0.12
CA SER A 152 4.77 -33.84 1.15
C SER A 152 5.03 -32.97 2.38
N LYS A 153 6.30 -32.71 2.75
CA LYS A 153 6.63 -32.03 4.02
C LYS A 153 7.23 -30.65 3.84
N CYS A 154 8.07 -30.45 2.84
CA CYS A 154 8.82 -29.22 2.62
C CYS A 154 7.85 -28.04 2.52
N ARG A 155 8.06 -27.01 3.35
CA ARG A 155 7.22 -25.80 3.31
C ARG A 155 7.47 -24.96 2.06
N TRP A 156 8.63 -25.15 1.44
CA TRP A 156 9.07 -24.44 0.25
C TRP A 156 8.76 -25.19 -1.06
N ARG A 157 8.12 -26.36 -0.97
CA ARG A 157 7.67 -27.09 -2.16
C ARG A 157 6.69 -26.24 -2.96
N VAL A 158 6.76 -26.37 -4.28
CA VAL A 158 5.83 -25.71 -5.19
C VAL A 158 4.56 -26.55 -5.31
N VAL A 159 3.41 -25.89 -5.19
CA VAL A 159 2.08 -26.49 -5.33
C VAL A 159 1.23 -25.66 -6.30
N SER A 160 0.27 -26.30 -6.97
CA SER A 160 -0.71 -25.64 -7.85
C SER A 160 -1.99 -25.30 -7.09
N CYS A 161 -2.56 -24.12 -7.33
CA CYS A 161 -3.91 -23.81 -6.87
C CYS A 161 -4.95 -24.68 -7.56
N GLN A 162 -5.85 -25.31 -6.82
CA GLN A 162 -6.96 -26.08 -7.40
C GLN A 162 -8.02 -25.21 -8.10
N PHE A 163 -8.06 -23.90 -7.84
CA PHE A 163 -9.08 -22.99 -8.38
C PHE A 163 -8.58 -22.15 -9.56
N CYS A 164 -7.34 -21.65 -9.51
CA CYS A 164 -6.76 -20.83 -10.58
C CYS A 164 -5.56 -21.46 -11.29
N SER A 165 -5.11 -22.64 -10.88
CA SER A 165 -3.93 -23.33 -11.44
C SER A 165 -2.59 -22.58 -11.33
N GLU A 166 -2.52 -21.44 -10.65
CA GLU A 166 -1.26 -20.74 -10.39
C GLU A 166 -0.37 -21.56 -9.45
N MET A 167 0.95 -21.51 -9.70
CA MET A 167 1.97 -22.21 -8.92
C MET A 167 2.55 -21.28 -7.85
N TYR A 168 2.69 -21.77 -6.62
CA TYR A 168 3.24 -21.00 -5.49
C TYR A 168 3.88 -21.94 -4.45
N THR A 169 4.65 -21.39 -3.49
CA THR A 169 5.25 -22.20 -2.43
C THR A 169 4.20 -22.59 -1.37
N TYR A 170 4.27 -23.79 -0.81
CA TYR A 170 3.30 -24.23 0.19
C TYR A 170 3.20 -23.29 1.41
N LYS A 171 4.30 -22.62 1.79
CA LYS A 171 4.36 -21.58 2.82
C LYS A 171 3.39 -20.43 2.52
N ASP A 172 3.26 -20.04 1.25
CA ASP A 172 2.42 -18.92 0.80
C ASP A 172 0.97 -19.33 0.50
N SER A 173 0.62 -20.61 0.68
CA SER A 173 -0.74 -21.12 0.43
C SER A 173 -1.83 -20.30 1.12
N LYS A 174 -1.65 -19.95 2.39
CA LYS A 174 -2.61 -19.14 3.15
C LYS A 174 -2.74 -17.72 2.60
N ILE A 175 -1.66 -17.16 2.06
CA ILE A 175 -1.67 -15.83 1.45
C ILE A 175 -2.39 -15.90 0.11
N HIS A 176 -2.03 -16.87 -0.73
CA HIS A 176 -2.67 -17.10 -2.02
C HIS A 176 -4.19 -17.30 -1.87
N MET A 177 -4.67 -18.14 -0.92
CA MET A 177 -6.12 -18.35 -0.70
C MET A 177 -6.90 -17.05 -0.39
N LYS A 178 -6.26 -16.06 0.25
CA LYS A 178 -6.89 -14.77 0.55
C LYS A 178 -7.04 -13.88 -0.69
N VAL A 179 -6.19 -14.06 -1.71
CA VAL A 179 -6.15 -13.22 -2.92
C VAL A 179 -6.53 -13.96 -4.20
N CYS A 180 -6.71 -15.28 -4.14
CA CYS A 180 -7.06 -16.12 -5.28
C CYS A 180 -8.36 -15.61 -5.93
N LYS A 181 -8.28 -15.32 -7.22
CA LYS A 181 -9.38 -14.72 -8.00
C LYS A 181 -10.52 -15.69 -8.27
N ARG A 182 -10.21 -16.98 -8.39
CA ARG A 182 -11.17 -18.04 -8.76
C ARG A 182 -11.63 -18.86 -7.55
N ILE A 183 -11.23 -18.49 -6.34
CA ILE A 183 -11.73 -19.16 -5.14
C ILE A 183 -13.25 -18.94 -5.03
N PRO A 184 -14.05 -20.01 -4.87
CA PRO A 184 -15.48 -19.88 -4.67
C PRO A 184 -15.75 -19.30 -3.28
N LEU A 185 -16.61 -18.29 -3.23
CA LEU A 185 -17.01 -17.60 -2.02
C LEU A 185 -18.53 -17.52 -1.93
N GLU A 186 -19.02 -17.50 -0.69
CA GLU A 186 -20.41 -17.15 -0.40
C GLU A 186 -20.64 -15.64 -0.59
N CYS A 187 -21.83 -15.31 -1.08
CA CYS A 187 -22.26 -13.92 -1.20
C CYS A 187 -22.11 -13.18 0.13
N VAL A 188 -21.47 -12.01 0.10
CA VAL A 188 -21.28 -11.15 1.29
C VAL A 188 -22.61 -10.71 1.93
N ASN A 189 -23.68 -10.63 1.14
CA ASN A 189 -25.03 -10.31 1.61
C ASN A 189 -25.84 -11.56 2.00
N LYS A 190 -25.24 -12.76 1.95
CA LYS A 190 -25.87 -14.04 2.30
C LYS A 190 -27.18 -14.31 1.55
N CYS A 191 -27.20 -14.03 0.24
CA CYS A 191 -28.35 -14.30 -0.62
C CYS A 191 -28.60 -15.80 -0.90
N GLY A 192 -27.79 -16.70 -0.33
CA GLY A 192 -27.87 -18.15 -0.53
C GLY A 192 -26.94 -18.69 -1.63
N THR A 193 -26.35 -17.82 -2.47
CA THR A 193 -25.37 -18.24 -3.49
C THR A 193 -23.99 -18.43 -2.84
N LYS A 194 -23.40 -19.63 -3.01
CA LYS A 194 -22.16 -20.06 -2.32
C LYS A 194 -20.93 -20.26 -3.20
N GLU A 195 -21.13 -20.32 -4.52
CA GLU A 195 -20.10 -20.66 -5.50
C GLU A 195 -19.80 -19.46 -6.40
N ILE A 196 -19.50 -18.29 -5.82
CA ILE A 196 -19.17 -17.09 -6.58
C ILE A 196 -17.65 -16.94 -6.62
N PRO A 197 -17.01 -17.04 -7.80
CA PRO A 197 -15.60 -16.69 -7.94
C PRO A 197 -15.34 -15.29 -7.41
N ARG A 198 -14.26 -15.09 -6.64
CA ARG A 198 -13.92 -13.78 -6.06
C ARG A 198 -13.95 -12.64 -7.08
N GLU A 199 -13.42 -12.87 -8.28
CA GLU A 199 -13.40 -11.86 -9.35
C GLU A 199 -14.79 -11.50 -9.90
N GLU A 200 -15.77 -12.39 -9.77
CA GLU A 200 -17.16 -12.19 -10.22
C GLU A 200 -18.06 -11.60 -9.13
N MET A 201 -17.57 -11.46 -7.88
CA MET A 201 -18.38 -10.97 -6.76
C MET A 201 -18.93 -9.56 -7.01
N SER A 202 -18.16 -8.68 -7.65
CA SER A 202 -18.64 -7.33 -7.99
C SER A 202 -19.82 -7.36 -8.94
N PHE A 203 -19.77 -8.23 -9.96
CA PHE A 203 -20.87 -8.44 -10.90
C PHE A 203 -22.06 -9.11 -10.22
N HIS A 204 -21.85 -10.14 -9.39
CA HIS A 204 -22.92 -10.73 -8.60
C HIS A 204 -23.65 -9.67 -7.75
N LEU A 205 -22.92 -8.74 -7.13
CA LEU A 205 -23.52 -7.70 -6.31
C LEU A 205 -24.39 -6.72 -7.10
N THR A 206 -24.25 -6.58 -8.42
CA THR A 206 -25.18 -5.78 -9.22
C THR A 206 -26.54 -6.47 -9.34
N GLU A 207 -26.57 -7.80 -9.42
CA GLU A 207 -27.78 -8.62 -9.58
C GLU A 207 -28.29 -9.26 -8.28
N CYS A 208 -27.58 -9.07 -7.17
CA CYS A 208 -27.91 -9.71 -5.91
C CYS A 208 -29.22 -9.14 -5.33
N PRO A 209 -30.23 -9.98 -5.01
CA PRO A 209 -31.51 -9.51 -4.50
C PRO A 209 -31.42 -8.88 -3.10
N LEU A 210 -30.34 -9.17 -2.36
CA LEU A 210 -30.09 -8.61 -1.03
C LEU A 210 -29.10 -7.44 -1.04
N ALA A 211 -28.55 -7.06 -2.21
CA ALA A 211 -27.68 -5.89 -2.30
C ALA A 211 -28.48 -4.60 -2.13
N ILE A 212 -27.89 -3.64 -1.41
CA ILE A 212 -28.43 -2.30 -1.21
C ILE A 212 -27.82 -1.40 -2.28
N HIS A 213 -28.67 -0.86 -3.14
CA HIS A 213 -28.28 0.05 -4.20
C HIS A 213 -28.70 1.49 -3.87
N PRO A 214 -27.87 2.48 -4.21
CA PRO A 214 -28.27 3.87 -4.14
C PRO A 214 -29.29 4.20 -5.23
N CYS A 215 -30.11 5.22 -4.97
CA CYS A 215 -31.00 5.77 -5.98
C CYS A 215 -30.20 6.31 -7.19
N PRO A 216 -30.65 6.08 -8.44
CA PRO A 216 -30.01 6.64 -9.65
C PRO A 216 -29.88 8.18 -9.63
N TYR A 217 -30.72 8.85 -8.85
CA TYR A 217 -30.70 10.30 -8.66
C TYR A 217 -29.81 10.75 -7.48
N GLN A 218 -28.88 9.91 -7.00
CA GLN A 218 -27.97 10.26 -5.92
C GLN A 218 -27.10 11.49 -6.26
N ASP A 219 -26.63 11.59 -7.51
CA ASP A 219 -25.76 12.69 -7.94
C ASP A 219 -26.46 14.05 -7.98
N ILE A 220 -27.80 14.07 -8.05
CA ILE A 220 -28.61 15.28 -7.95
C ILE A 220 -29.14 15.52 -6.53
N GLY A 221 -28.74 14.70 -5.55
CA GLY A 221 -29.00 14.91 -4.12
C GLY A 221 -30.02 13.97 -3.48
N CYS A 222 -30.46 12.91 -4.17
CA CYS A 222 -31.31 11.90 -3.52
C CYS A 222 -30.47 11.05 -2.54
N VAL A 223 -30.91 10.95 -1.28
CA VAL A 223 -30.19 10.21 -0.23
C VAL A 223 -30.65 8.76 -0.06
N PHE A 224 -31.65 8.33 -0.84
CA PHE A 224 -32.26 7.01 -0.70
C PHE A 224 -31.30 5.89 -1.13
N LYS A 225 -31.27 4.83 -0.33
CA LYS A 225 -30.59 3.56 -0.63
C LYS A 225 -31.47 2.41 -0.16
N GLY A 226 -31.63 1.37 -0.97
CA GLY A 226 -32.50 0.25 -0.64
C GLY A 226 -32.21 -0.99 -1.47
N LYS A 227 -32.87 -2.10 -1.14
CA LYS A 227 -32.90 -3.29 -2.00
C LYS A 227 -33.60 -2.96 -3.33
N ARG A 228 -33.38 -3.78 -4.37
CA ARG A 228 -33.88 -3.53 -5.73
C ARG A 228 -35.41 -3.35 -5.78
N ASP A 229 -36.16 -4.18 -5.07
CA ASP A 229 -37.62 -4.12 -4.94
C ASP A 229 -38.09 -2.79 -4.34
N ILE A 230 -37.49 -2.37 -3.22
CA ILE A 230 -37.83 -1.10 -2.54
C ILE A 230 -37.35 0.09 -3.37
N LEU A 231 -36.22 -0.04 -4.06
CA LEU A 231 -35.67 1.01 -4.91
C LEU A 231 -36.55 1.28 -6.13
N GLU A 232 -37.10 0.23 -6.76
CA GLU A 232 -38.07 0.41 -7.85
C GLU A 232 -39.33 1.14 -7.40
N ASP A 233 -39.85 0.83 -6.21
CA ASP A 233 -40.99 1.54 -5.63
C ASP A 233 -40.67 3.00 -5.30
N HIS A 234 -39.52 3.26 -4.68
CA HIS A 234 -39.01 4.61 -4.43
C HIS A 234 -38.89 5.42 -5.72
N SER A 235 -38.30 4.85 -6.77
CA SER A 235 -38.12 5.52 -8.07
C SER A 235 -39.45 5.92 -8.70
N LYS A 236 -40.52 5.13 -8.50
CA LYS A 236 -41.87 5.44 -9.00
C LYS A 236 -42.58 6.51 -8.16
N THR A 237 -42.40 6.47 -6.83
CA THR A 237 -43.14 7.34 -5.91
C THR A 237 -42.46 8.69 -5.67
N ALA A 238 -41.13 8.76 -5.76
CA ALA A 238 -40.35 9.96 -5.46
C ALA A 238 -40.09 10.89 -6.66
N VAL A 239 -40.79 10.68 -7.78
CA VAL A 239 -40.61 11.44 -9.04
C VAL A 239 -40.72 12.95 -8.81
N HIS A 240 -41.69 13.42 -8.02
CA HIS A 240 -41.83 14.85 -7.72
C HIS A 240 -40.61 15.41 -6.97
N THR A 241 -40.07 14.64 -6.02
CA THR A 241 -38.86 15.01 -5.28
C THR A 241 -37.65 15.04 -6.20
N HIS A 242 -37.48 14.04 -7.07
CA HIS A 242 -36.38 13.98 -8.04
C HIS A 242 -36.45 15.14 -9.05
N LEU A 243 -37.65 15.48 -9.54
CA LEU A 243 -37.87 16.64 -10.42
C LEU A 243 -37.52 17.96 -9.71
N SER A 244 -37.93 18.12 -8.45
CA SER A 244 -37.59 19.31 -7.65
C SER A 244 -36.07 19.46 -7.49
N LEU A 245 -35.35 18.36 -7.25
CA LEU A 245 -33.89 18.34 -7.18
C LEU A 245 -33.25 18.69 -8.53
N ALA A 246 -33.76 18.14 -9.63
CA ALA A 246 -33.29 18.46 -10.97
C ALA A 246 -33.44 19.95 -11.30
N LEU A 247 -34.60 20.54 -10.98
CA LEU A 247 -34.84 21.98 -11.16
C LEU A 247 -33.89 22.85 -10.34
N LEU A 248 -33.58 22.45 -9.10
CA LEU A 248 -32.58 23.14 -8.28
C LEU A 248 -31.20 23.10 -8.95
N LYS A 249 -30.78 21.95 -9.48
CA LYS A 249 -29.48 21.82 -10.17
C LYS A 249 -29.41 22.58 -11.48
N ILE A 250 -30.51 22.66 -12.24
CA ILE A 250 -30.60 23.50 -13.44
C ILE A 250 -30.39 24.97 -13.08
N ARG A 251 -31.11 25.49 -12.07
CA ARG A 251 -30.95 26.88 -11.61
C ARG A 251 -29.55 27.19 -11.10
N GLU A 252 -28.94 26.26 -10.37
CA GLU A 252 -27.53 26.40 -9.93
C GLU A 252 -26.56 26.43 -11.12
N ASN A 253 -26.83 25.66 -12.18
CA ASN A 253 -25.98 25.62 -13.36
C ASN A 253 -26.14 26.89 -14.22
N GLU A 254 -27.38 27.37 -14.40
CA GLU A 254 -27.65 28.65 -15.07
C GLU A 254 -26.91 29.81 -14.38
N SER A 255 -26.88 29.81 -13.05
CA SER A 255 -26.19 30.85 -12.27
C SER A 255 -24.66 30.79 -12.37
N ARG A 256 -24.09 29.61 -12.68
CA ARG A 256 -22.66 29.44 -13.02
C ARG A 256 -22.33 30.01 -14.40
N SER A 257 -23.24 29.85 -15.36
CA SER A 257 -23.04 30.30 -16.74
C SER A 257 -23.04 31.83 -16.92
N THR A 258 -23.62 32.59 -15.98
CA THR A 258 -23.79 34.05 -16.11
C THR A 258 -22.65 34.92 -15.54
N CYS A 259 -21.66 34.35 -14.82
CA CYS A 259 -20.56 35.11 -14.20
C CYS A 259 -19.18 34.49 -14.48
N THR A 260 -18.64 34.73 -15.67
CA THR A 260 -17.30 34.25 -16.06
C THR A 260 -16.16 35.21 -15.69
N ASN A 261 -16.46 36.48 -15.42
CA ASN A 261 -15.48 37.56 -15.23
C ASN A 261 -15.64 38.35 -13.91
N GLY A 262 -16.35 37.81 -12.93
CA GLY A 262 -16.57 38.47 -11.64
C GLY A 262 -17.58 39.61 -11.66
N VAL A 263 -18.31 39.80 -12.76
CA VAL A 263 -19.38 40.80 -12.86
C VAL A 263 -20.75 40.11 -12.76
N PHE A 264 -21.55 40.52 -11.78
CA PHE A 264 -22.91 40.05 -11.57
C PHE A 264 -23.89 41.22 -11.63
N ILE A 265 -25.04 41.03 -12.25
CA ILE A 265 -26.14 42.02 -12.29
C ILE A 265 -27.40 41.36 -11.76
N TRP A 266 -27.97 41.95 -10.70
CA TRP A 266 -29.20 41.54 -10.08
C TRP A 266 -30.33 42.50 -10.47
N LYS A 267 -31.29 42.01 -11.25
CA LYS A 267 -32.55 42.70 -11.51
C LYS A 267 -33.54 42.36 -10.40
N ILE A 268 -34.02 43.36 -9.68
CA ILE A 268 -35.14 43.24 -8.75
C ILE A 268 -36.35 43.85 -9.45
N SER A 269 -37.30 43.00 -9.84
CA SER A 269 -38.55 43.42 -10.51
C SER A 269 -39.68 43.54 -9.49
N ASN A 270 -40.77 44.21 -9.82
CA ASN A 270 -41.90 44.44 -8.92
C ASN A 270 -41.48 45.19 -7.64
N TYR A 271 -40.63 46.20 -7.79
CA TYR A 271 -40.00 46.91 -6.67
C TYR A 271 -41.04 47.50 -5.71
N LYS A 272 -42.07 48.16 -6.22
CA LYS A 272 -43.14 48.77 -5.40
C LYS A 272 -43.81 47.75 -4.50
N GLN A 273 -44.23 46.62 -5.07
CA GLN A 273 -44.85 45.53 -4.32
C GLN A 273 -43.91 44.97 -3.23
N GLN A 274 -42.64 44.71 -3.59
CA GLN A 274 -41.68 44.19 -2.61
C GLN A 274 -41.35 45.21 -1.51
N TYR A 275 -41.33 46.50 -1.83
CA TYR A 275 -41.13 47.57 -0.86
C TYR A 275 -42.33 47.69 0.09
N GLU A 276 -43.56 47.70 -0.42
CA GLU A 276 -44.80 47.71 0.37
C GLU A 276 -44.89 46.50 1.32
N GLN A 277 -44.53 45.31 0.84
CA GLN A 277 -44.44 44.11 1.68
C GLN A 277 -43.42 44.28 2.80
N ALA A 278 -42.24 44.84 2.49
CA ALA A 278 -41.22 45.13 3.50
C ALA A 278 -41.68 46.20 4.52
N VAL A 279 -42.56 47.13 4.13
CA VAL A 279 -43.20 48.09 5.06
C VAL A 279 -44.20 47.37 5.97
N ALA A 280 -45.04 46.50 5.40
CA ALA A 280 -46.09 45.80 6.12
C ALA A 280 -45.54 44.75 7.10
N SER A 281 -44.36 44.20 6.83
CA SER A 281 -43.70 43.19 7.68
C SER A 281 -42.21 43.51 7.86
N PRO A 282 -41.88 44.49 8.74
CA PRO A 282 -40.54 45.07 8.82
C PRO A 282 -39.45 44.15 9.39
N GLU A 283 -39.82 43.11 10.14
CA GLU A 283 -38.85 42.46 11.03
C GLU A 283 -37.84 41.56 10.31
N ASP A 284 -38.06 41.06 9.09
CA ASP A 284 -37.05 40.21 8.41
C ASP A 284 -37.24 40.01 6.89
N LEU A 285 -37.86 40.96 6.18
CA LEU A 285 -38.11 40.84 4.73
C LEU A 285 -36.85 41.13 3.89
N ALA A 286 -35.84 40.27 4.06
CA ALA A 286 -34.66 40.23 3.24
C ALA A 286 -34.98 39.59 1.89
N ILE A 287 -34.56 40.25 0.82
CA ILE A 287 -34.56 39.68 -0.53
C ILE A 287 -33.16 39.23 -0.89
N PHE A 288 -33.06 38.20 -1.72
CA PHE A 288 -31.78 37.58 -2.05
C PHE A 288 -31.62 37.39 -3.54
N SER A 289 -30.41 37.64 -4.04
CA SER A 289 -30.08 37.33 -5.41
C SER A 289 -29.89 35.82 -5.62
N PRO A 290 -30.00 35.33 -6.86
CA PRO A 290 -29.39 34.07 -7.24
C PRO A 290 -27.90 34.03 -6.84
N PRO A 291 -27.35 32.86 -6.47
CA PRO A 291 -25.92 32.73 -6.26
C PRO A 291 -25.13 32.99 -7.54
N PHE A 292 -23.99 33.65 -7.43
CA PHE A 292 -23.09 33.92 -8.53
C PHE A 292 -21.64 33.62 -8.12
N TYR A 293 -20.74 33.57 -9.09
CA TYR A 293 -19.35 33.20 -8.84
C TYR A 293 -18.41 34.36 -9.15
N SER A 294 -17.30 34.48 -8.40
CA SER A 294 -16.28 35.49 -8.68
C SER A 294 -15.54 35.24 -10.00
N CYS A 295 -15.48 34.00 -10.47
CA CYS A 295 -14.99 33.56 -11.79
C CYS A 295 -15.43 32.11 -12.02
N GLN A 296 -15.09 31.51 -13.17
CA GLN A 296 -15.52 30.14 -13.56
C GLN A 296 -15.30 29.06 -12.49
N TYR A 297 -14.20 29.16 -11.73
CA TYR A 297 -13.83 28.24 -10.64
C TYR A 297 -13.63 28.98 -9.31
N GLY A 298 -14.34 30.10 -9.14
CA GLY A 298 -14.14 31.05 -8.03
C GLY A 298 -15.05 30.83 -6.82
N TYR A 299 -15.08 31.84 -5.95
CA TYR A 299 -15.93 31.85 -4.75
C TYR A 299 -17.41 31.93 -5.14
N LYS A 300 -18.26 31.14 -4.48
CA LYS A 300 -19.73 31.21 -4.60
C LYS A 300 -20.26 32.30 -3.66
N LEU A 301 -20.99 33.26 -4.20
CA LEU A 301 -21.45 34.46 -3.52
C LEU A 301 -22.96 34.68 -3.76
N ARG A 302 -23.63 35.44 -2.89
CA ARG A 302 -25.00 35.95 -3.13
C ARG A 302 -25.19 37.32 -2.49
N LEU A 303 -26.08 38.13 -3.04
CA LEU A 303 -26.49 39.39 -2.44
C LEU A 303 -27.71 39.19 -1.54
N LYS A 304 -27.78 40.01 -0.49
CA LYS A 304 -28.92 40.17 0.41
C LYS A 304 -29.24 41.64 0.51
N ALA A 305 -30.48 42.04 0.23
CA ALA A 305 -30.91 43.43 0.35
C ALA A 305 -32.14 43.57 1.25
N TYR A 306 -32.25 44.72 1.89
CA TYR A 306 -33.44 45.16 2.62
C TYR A 306 -33.91 46.46 1.99
N LEU A 307 -35.05 46.42 1.31
CA LEU A 307 -35.56 47.57 0.58
C LEU A 307 -35.92 48.72 1.53
N GLN A 308 -36.48 48.40 2.70
CA GLN A 308 -36.76 49.35 3.79
C GLN A 308 -35.56 49.62 4.71
N GLY A 309 -34.39 49.07 4.39
CA GLY A 309 -33.19 49.25 5.19
C GLY A 309 -33.16 48.44 6.49
N ARG A 310 -31.96 48.28 7.04
CA ARG A 310 -31.67 47.55 8.27
C ARG A 310 -30.65 48.32 9.11
N ASP A 311 -30.58 47.98 10.40
CA ASP A 311 -29.67 48.60 11.37
C ASP A 311 -29.80 50.13 11.35
N ARG A 312 -28.68 50.84 11.12
CA ARG A 312 -28.61 52.30 11.07
C ARG A 312 -29.35 52.92 9.87
N GLY A 313 -29.64 52.14 8.83
CA GLY A 313 -30.34 52.59 7.63
C GLY A 313 -31.84 52.25 7.61
N LYS A 314 -32.38 51.70 8.71
CA LYS A 314 -33.79 51.31 8.80
C LYS A 314 -34.69 52.50 8.45
N SER A 315 -35.68 52.25 7.62
CA SER A 315 -36.70 53.18 7.12
C SER A 315 -36.20 54.37 6.31
N THR A 316 -34.90 54.45 6.02
CA THR A 316 -34.29 55.63 5.39
C THR A 316 -33.40 55.30 4.20
N HIS A 317 -32.89 54.06 4.14
CA HIS A 317 -31.95 53.64 3.11
C HIS A 317 -32.33 52.25 2.58
N LEU A 318 -31.93 51.97 1.35
CA LEU A 318 -31.70 50.61 0.88
C LEU A 318 -30.43 50.08 1.55
N SER A 319 -30.50 48.90 2.18
CA SER A 319 -29.32 48.21 2.72
C SER A 319 -28.92 47.04 1.83
N LEU A 320 -27.61 46.85 1.62
CA LEU A 320 -27.08 45.80 0.75
C LEU A 320 -25.92 45.08 1.42
N TYR A 321 -25.96 43.74 1.36
CA TYR A 321 -24.96 42.84 1.93
C TYR A 321 -24.56 41.77 0.91
N ILE A 322 -23.31 41.32 0.99
CA ILE A 322 -22.77 40.15 0.30
C ILE A 322 -22.63 39.00 1.29
N ILE A 323 -22.93 37.79 0.84
CA ILE A 323 -22.79 36.55 1.59
C ILE A 323 -21.88 35.62 0.80
N ILE A 324 -20.88 35.05 1.49
CA ILE A 324 -20.05 33.97 0.96
C ILE A 324 -20.76 32.66 1.23
N MET A 325 -20.98 31.86 0.18
CA MET A 325 -21.61 30.55 0.24
C MET A 325 -20.56 29.47 0.12
N LYS A 326 -20.85 28.28 0.66
CA LYS A 326 -20.02 27.10 0.42
C LYS A 326 -20.01 26.75 -1.07
N GLY A 327 -18.83 26.79 -1.67
CA GLY A 327 -18.58 26.52 -3.07
C GLY A 327 -17.96 25.15 -3.32
N ASP A 328 -18.10 24.65 -4.54
CA ASP A 328 -17.53 23.36 -4.97
C ASP A 328 -15.99 23.39 -5.01
N TYR A 329 -15.41 24.59 -5.16
CA TYR A 329 -13.97 24.82 -5.31
C TYR A 329 -13.30 25.36 -4.04
N ASP A 330 -14.01 25.43 -2.91
CA ASP A 330 -13.49 26.04 -1.67
C ASP A 330 -12.17 25.43 -1.19
N ALA A 331 -11.88 24.18 -1.56
CA ALA A 331 -10.61 23.51 -1.23
C ALA A 331 -9.41 24.04 -2.03
N LEU A 332 -9.65 24.66 -3.20
CA LEU A 332 -8.63 25.18 -4.11
C LEU A 332 -8.43 26.69 -3.96
N LEU A 333 -9.37 27.38 -3.31
CA LEU A 333 -9.38 28.83 -3.18
C LEU A 333 -8.59 29.29 -1.97
N GLU A 334 -8.03 30.51 -2.05
CA GLU A 334 -7.37 31.14 -0.90
C GLU A 334 -8.38 31.53 0.18
N TRP A 335 -7.99 31.39 1.45
CA TRP A 335 -8.81 31.84 2.57
C TRP A 335 -7.98 32.63 3.59
N PRO A 336 -8.57 33.61 4.31
CA PRO A 336 -9.93 34.15 4.12
C PRO A 336 -10.09 34.88 2.77
N PHE A 337 -11.33 35.15 2.35
CA PHE A 337 -11.65 35.90 1.13
C PHE A 337 -11.08 37.32 1.18
N LYS A 338 -10.26 37.71 0.20
CA LYS A 338 -9.53 38.99 0.15
C LYS A 338 -9.93 39.91 -1.00
N GLN A 339 -10.70 39.41 -1.97
CA GLN A 339 -10.99 40.13 -3.20
C GLN A 339 -11.87 41.36 -2.91
N LYS A 340 -11.53 42.47 -3.53
CA LYS A 340 -12.28 43.71 -3.38
C LYS A 340 -13.60 43.58 -4.14
N ILE A 341 -14.70 44.04 -3.53
CA ILE A 341 -16.02 44.01 -4.16
C ILE A 341 -16.50 45.44 -4.31
N THR A 342 -16.97 45.78 -5.51
CA THR A 342 -17.60 47.07 -5.77
C THR A 342 -19.06 46.84 -6.16
N PHE A 343 -19.97 47.41 -5.39
CA PHE A 343 -21.41 47.42 -5.65
C PHE A 343 -21.81 48.69 -6.36
N TYR A 344 -22.70 48.57 -7.33
CA TYR A 344 -23.30 49.67 -8.05
C TYR A 344 -24.81 49.55 -7.96
N LEU A 345 -25.49 50.62 -7.55
CA LEU A 345 -26.88 50.82 -7.92
C LEU A 345 -26.89 51.52 -9.28
N ILE A 346 -27.47 50.85 -10.28
CA ILE A 346 -27.45 51.29 -11.66
C ILE A 346 -28.51 52.37 -11.88
N ASP A 347 -28.04 53.56 -12.20
CA ASP A 347 -28.83 54.62 -12.83
C ASP A 347 -29.22 54.17 -14.25
N GLN A 348 -30.53 54.18 -14.54
CA GLN A 348 -31.15 53.72 -15.77
C GLN A 348 -31.47 54.88 -16.75
N GLY A 349 -31.09 56.10 -16.39
CA GLY A 349 -31.19 57.30 -17.23
C GLY A 349 -29.99 57.47 -18.16
N GLU A 350 -30.01 58.54 -18.96
CA GLU A 350 -28.95 58.80 -19.95
C GLU A 350 -27.61 59.19 -19.31
N GLN A 351 -27.66 59.82 -18.12
CA GLN A 351 -26.48 60.31 -17.41
C GLN A 351 -25.64 59.18 -16.78
N LYS A 352 -26.24 57.99 -16.58
CA LYS A 352 -25.60 56.80 -15.98
C LYS A 352 -24.82 57.12 -14.69
N ALA A 353 -25.37 57.98 -13.85
CA ALA A 353 -24.76 58.42 -12.59
C ALA A 353 -24.88 57.35 -11.48
N HIS A 354 -24.27 56.18 -11.71
CA HIS A 354 -24.37 55.03 -10.81
C HIS A 354 -23.85 55.34 -9.41
N ARG A 355 -24.55 54.83 -8.38
CA ARG A 355 -24.08 54.93 -6.99
C ARG A 355 -23.21 53.75 -6.64
N THR A 356 -22.02 54.05 -6.13
CA THR A 356 -20.99 53.04 -5.91
C THR A 356 -20.67 52.90 -4.42
N HIS A 357 -20.57 51.66 -3.95
CA HIS A 357 -20.02 51.35 -2.63
C HIS A 357 -18.98 50.25 -2.75
N GLN A 358 -17.88 50.37 -2.01
CA GLN A 358 -16.77 49.46 -2.11
C GLN A 358 -16.48 48.77 -0.79
N LEU A 359 -16.42 47.45 -0.84
CA LEU A 359 -16.06 46.59 0.26
C LEU A 359 -14.66 46.03 0.03
N SER A 360 -13.76 46.28 0.97
CA SER A 360 -12.39 45.74 0.96
C SER A 360 -12.19 44.82 2.16
N PRO A 361 -12.24 43.49 2.00
CA PRO A 361 -12.11 42.54 3.11
C PRO A 361 -10.84 42.77 3.96
N ASN A 362 -9.71 43.09 3.32
CA ASN A 362 -8.44 43.36 4.00
C ASN A 362 -8.45 44.59 4.92
N ARG A 363 -9.33 45.56 4.67
CA ARG A 363 -9.47 46.79 5.45
C ARG A 363 -10.55 46.69 6.53
N SER A 364 -11.18 45.53 6.68
CA SER A 364 -12.25 45.30 7.65
C SER A 364 -11.71 45.10 9.07
N LEU A 365 -12.48 45.51 10.08
CA LEU A 365 -12.12 45.36 11.49
C LEU A 365 -11.93 43.89 11.88
N PRO A 366 -11.07 43.56 12.87
CA PRO A 366 -10.75 42.17 13.24
C PRO A 366 -11.97 41.30 13.58
N ASN A 367 -12.97 41.86 14.28
CA ASN A 367 -14.22 41.20 14.64
C ASN A 367 -15.12 40.90 13.43
N ILE A 368 -14.92 41.60 12.31
CA ILE A 368 -15.66 41.41 11.06
C ILE A 368 -14.95 40.40 10.16
N LYS A 369 -13.64 40.17 10.32
CA LYS A 369 -12.85 39.28 9.45
C LYS A 369 -13.35 37.84 9.40
N VAL A 370 -14.04 37.37 10.45
CA VAL A 370 -14.60 36.01 10.52
C VAL A 370 -15.61 35.71 9.43
N VAL A 371 -16.34 36.72 8.91
CA VAL A 371 -17.34 36.54 7.84
C VAL A 371 -16.70 36.20 6.50
N PHE A 372 -15.40 36.46 6.35
CA PHE A 372 -14.61 36.16 5.15
C PHE A 372 -13.90 34.79 5.23
N ASN A 373 -14.02 34.07 6.33
CA ASN A 373 -13.42 32.74 6.45
C ASN A 373 -14.08 31.72 5.53
N ARG A 374 -13.40 30.59 5.31
CA ARG A 374 -13.95 29.47 4.56
C ARG A 374 -15.28 28.99 5.18
N PRO A 375 -16.37 28.90 4.40
CA PRO A 375 -17.65 28.42 4.90
C PRO A 375 -17.56 26.97 5.41
N THR A 376 -17.99 26.75 6.66
CA THR A 376 -18.20 25.41 7.22
C THR A 376 -19.64 24.94 7.01
N MET A 377 -20.58 25.87 7.08
CA MET A 377 -22.01 25.70 6.83
C MET A 377 -22.38 26.10 5.40
N LYS A 378 -23.68 26.11 5.06
CA LYS A 378 -24.17 26.48 3.72
C LYS A 378 -23.73 27.88 3.29
N GLU A 379 -23.71 28.84 4.23
CA GLU A 379 -23.32 30.22 3.99
C GLU A 379 -22.81 30.91 5.26
N ASN A 380 -21.97 31.93 5.08
CA ASN A 380 -21.46 32.78 6.16
C ASN A 380 -22.48 33.88 6.52
N LEU A 381 -22.21 34.61 7.62
CA LEU A 381 -22.93 35.83 7.93
C LEU A 381 -22.70 36.90 6.85
N GLY A 382 -23.76 37.60 6.44
CA GLY A 382 -23.66 38.66 5.44
C GLY A 382 -22.95 39.90 5.94
N ILE A 383 -22.18 40.55 5.07
CA ILE A 383 -21.50 41.82 5.33
C ILE A 383 -21.83 42.84 4.23
N GLY A 384 -22.01 44.10 4.61
CA GLY A 384 -22.26 45.15 3.63
C GLY A 384 -22.48 46.50 4.26
N ASN A 385 -23.30 47.32 3.59
CA ASN A 385 -23.58 48.69 4.01
C ASN A 385 -25.07 48.85 4.38
N PRO A 386 -25.39 49.02 5.66
CA PRO A 386 -26.74 49.33 6.12
C PRO A 386 -27.30 50.63 5.51
N CYS A 387 -26.44 51.62 5.23
CA CYS A 387 -26.81 52.89 4.61
C CYS A 387 -26.30 52.94 3.17
N PHE A 388 -26.65 51.96 2.32
CA PHE A 388 -26.11 51.86 0.97
C PHE A 388 -26.59 53.01 0.06
N VAL A 389 -27.92 53.22 -0.05
CA VAL A 389 -28.48 54.35 -0.82
C VAL A 389 -29.69 54.93 -0.08
N PRO A 390 -29.78 56.25 0.16
CA PRO A 390 -30.96 56.87 0.76
C PRO A 390 -32.22 56.69 -0.10
N HIS A 391 -33.38 56.50 0.52
CA HIS A 391 -34.66 56.38 -0.21
C HIS A 391 -34.99 57.64 -1.02
N GLU A 392 -34.76 58.83 -0.45
CA GLU A 392 -34.96 60.11 -1.15
C GLU A 392 -34.19 60.16 -2.49
N MET A 393 -33.01 59.54 -2.54
CA MET A 393 -32.19 59.48 -3.74
C MET A 393 -32.68 58.42 -4.74
N LEU A 394 -33.22 57.30 -4.24
CA LEU A 394 -33.87 56.29 -5.07
C LEU A 394 -35.12 56.83 -5.77
N GLU A 395 -35.87 57.71 -5.07
CA GLU A 395 -37.10 58.31 -5.56
C GLU A 395 -36.87 59.51 -6.49
N SER A 396 -35.83 60.31 -6.25
CA SER A 396 -35.50 61.50 -7.06
C SER A 396 -34.63 61.21 -8.28
N GLY A 397 -33.97 60.05 -8.34
CA GLY A 397 -33.09 59.66 -9.45
C GLY A 397 -33.72 58.61 -10.38
N ASP A 398 -33.09 58.40 -11.55
CA ASP A 398 -33.51 57.39 -12.54
C ASP A 398 -33.10 55.96 -12.15
N PHE A 399 -33.16 55.61 -10.86
CA PHE A 399 -32.76 54.28 -10.36
C PHE A 399 -33.88 53.25 -10.45
N ILE A 400 -35.14 53.68 -10.44
CA ILE A 400 -36.32 52.82 -10.54
C ILE A 400 -37.00 53.12 -11.89
N LYS A 401 -37.00 52.15 -12.79
CA LYS A 401 -37.67 52.24 -14.10
C LYS A 401 -38.37 50.92 -14.39
N ASP A 402 -39.58 50.99 -14.97
CA ASP A 402 -40.43 49.83 -15.26
C ASP A 402 -40.62 48.92 -14.02
N ASP A 403 -40.81 49.54 -12.86
CA ASP A 403 -40.93 48.89 -11.55
C ASP A 403 -39.77 47.93 -11.21
N ALA A 404 -38.56 48.26 -11.67
CA ALA A 404 -37.37 47.48 -11.43
C ALA A 404 -36.16 48.34 -11.04
N ILE A 405 -35.29 47.76 -10.21
CA ILE A 405 -33.95 48.28 -9.92
C ILE A 405 -32.89 47.25 -10.29
N PHE A 406 -31.68 47.73 -10.60
CA PHE A 406 -30.55 46.88 -10.95
C PHE A 406 -29.37 47.14 -10.01
N ILE A 407 -28.90 46.08 -9.36
CA ILE A 407 -27.71 46.10 -8.51
C ILE A 407 -26.61 45.29 -9.20
N LYS A 408 -25.48 45.92 -9.48
CA LYS A 408 -24.31 45.24 -10.05
C LYS A 408 -23.25 45.03 -8.98
N ALA A 409 -22.72 43.82 -8.87
CA ALA A 409 -21.55 43.51 -8.04
C ALA A 409 -20.37 43.15 -8.95
N VAL A 410 -19.21 43.77 -8.69
CA VAL A 410 -17.96 43.48 -9.38
C VAL A 410 -16.95 42.98 -8.36
N VAL A 411 -16.51 41.74 -8.52
CA VAL A 411 -15.46 41.14 -7.71
C VAL A 411 -14.15 41.27 -8.47
N GLU A 412 -13.19 42.01 -7.92
CA GLU A 412 -11.88 42.18 -8.56
C GLU A 412 -11.09 40.86 -8.51
N PRO A 413 -10.46 40.45 -9.63
CA PRO A 413 -9.63 39.25 -9.64
C PRO A 413 -8.47 39.39 -8.65
N SER A 414 -8.06 38.28 -8.02
CA SER A 414 -6.85 38.28 -7.20
C SER A 414 -5.67 38.68 -8.09
N LYS A 415 -4.85 39.65 -7.66
CA LYS A 415 -3.58 39.93 -8.34
C LYS A 415 -2.75 38.65 -8.26
N ALA A 416 -2.65 37.91 -9.35
CA ALA A 416 -1.76 36.77 -9.42
C ALA A 416 -0.35 37.28 -9.13
N THR A 417 0.24 36.82 -8.03
CA THR A 417 1.69 36.84 -7.86
C THR A 417 2.21 35.88 -8.92
N THR A 418 2.61 36.43 -10.07
CA THR A 418 3.35 35.72 -11.12
C THR A 418 4.60 35.08 -10.56
#